data_AF-I0V7D0-F1
#
_entry.id   AF-I0V7D0-F1
#
_cell.length_a   1.000
_cell.length_b   1.000
_cell.length_c   1.000
_cell.angle_alpha   90.00
_cell.angle_beta   90.00
_cell.angle_gamma   90.00
#
_symmetry.space_group_name_H-M   'P 1'
#
loop_
_entity.id
_entity.type
_entity.pdbx_description
1 polymer ?
#
loop_
_entity_poly.entity_id
_entity_poly.type
_entity_poly.pdbx_seq_one_letter_code
_entity_poly.pdbx_strand_id
1 'polypeptide(L)'
;MNDALEDLLEGERKIEERELLGKIGTMVAHFVPVDWAVVTLAYRAMGEHTELSVLVRRATDYNLYSWTPPAVVAEHLDKLRAVMYRRGRGTWFELTGMVAVNSDIDVRYWWDDNPNWREEPPVSALVEELERFPRDAVMVPEWMADRLSRPVIATLEDAVYYGDVERRVEGELAELGVDPRFYRIRDVADGAWCMVPTEYSAPGVPGSAERPRWAVFLAFGGKQLARAEFATFQQAVRYFFGHLVLHLTAFRDERAPDENRPTEEWPIQPVGGDRGLDNYSGKKLITVTPGTEIDRYGDLFGNTVFAARTEFPYRSQPAEEADLPYRIYRVHHSIRAVMGQVVASHDQPGGGTAYVLERPLNELLYSGALVEITQATTRAADDDTD
;
A
#
# COMPACT_ATOMS: atom_id res chain seq x y z
N MET A 1 14.09 -8.77 -11.08
CA MET A 1 13.36 -9.52 -12.13
C MET A 1 12.26 -8.68 -12.78
N ASN A 2 11.85 -7.54 -12.20
CA ASN A 2 10.82 -6.64 -12.77
C ASN A 2 11.34 -5.71 -13.88
N ASP A 3 12.52 -5.09 -13.70
CA ASP A 3 12.98 -4.00 -14.57
C ASP A 3 13.21 -4.42 -16.03
N ALA A 4 13.78 -5.61 -16.27
CA ALA A 4 14.00 -6.10 -17.64
C ALA A 4 12.70 -6.43 -18.39
N LEU A 5 11.64 -6.81 -17.66
CA LEU A 5 10.33 -7.04 -18.25
C LEU A 5 9.63 -5.70 -18.55
N GLU A 6 9.79 -4.71 -17.67
CA GLU A 6 9.23 -3.38 -17.84
C GLU A 6 9.86 -2.63 -19.03
N ASP A 7 11.19 -2.74 -19.20
CA ASP A 7 11.93 -2.20 -20.34
C ASP A 7 11.49 -2.83 -21.67
N LEU A 8 11.28 -4.15 -21.70
CA LEU A 8 10.77 -4.87 -22.88
C LEU A 8 9.36 -4.39 -23.26
N LEU A 9 8.46 -4.33 -22.26
CA LEU A 9 7.09 -3.84 -22.46
C LEU A 9 7.07 -2.36 -22.87
N GLU A 10 8.00 -1.54 -22.40
CA GLU A 10 8.11 -0.14 -22.85
C GLU A 10 8.58 -0.05 -24.31
N GLY A 11 9.52 -0.90 -24.71
CA GLY A 11 9.97 -1.02 -26.09
C GLY A 11 8.82 -1.40 -27.03
N GLU A 12 8.03 -2.41 -26.68
CA GLU A 12 6.84 -2.85 -27.44
C GLU A 12 5.79 -1.74 -27.55
N ARG A 13 5.45 -1.07 -26.44
CA ARG A 13 4.51 0.07 -26.45
C ARG A 13 4.94 1.19 -27.37
N LYS A 14 6.23 1.56 -27.39
CA LYS A 14 6.75 2.62 -28.27
C LYS A 14 6.65 2.25 -29.76
N ILE A 15 6.75 0.95 -30.09
CA ILE A 15 6.58 0.47 -31.46
C ILE A 15 5.10 0.56 -31.86
N GLU A 16 4.20 0.03 -31.02
CA GLU A 16 2.76 0.07 -31.28
C GLU A 16 2.21 1.50 -31.34
N GLU A 17 2.69 2.41 -30.47
CA GLU A 17 2.39 3.84 -30.50
C GLU A 17 2.71 4.42 -31.89
N ARG A 18 3.93 4.20 -32.39
CA ARG A 18 4.37 4.72 -33.69
C ARG A 18 3.54 4.15 -34.83
N GLU A 19 3.20 2.87 -34.78
CA GLU A 19 2.36 2.24 -35.81
C GLU A 19 0.94 2.80 -35.83
N LEU A 20 0.32 3.00 -34.66
CA LEU A 20 -1.01 3.60 -34.56
C LEU A 20 -1.02 5.05 -35.06
N LEU A 21 -0.02 5.84 -34.67
CA LEU A 21 0.14 7.22 -35.16
C LEU A 21 0.29 7.25 -36.69
N GLY A 22 1.15 6.41 -37.27
CA GLY A 22 1.30 6.31 -38.72
C GLY A 22 -0.01 5.94 -39.45
N LYS A 23 -0.80 5.01 -38.89
CA LYS A 23 -2.13 4.66 -39.41
C LYS A 23 -3.09 5.84 -39.33
N ILE A 24 -3.12 6.56 -38.21
CA ILE A 24 -3.95 7.77 -38.03
C ILE A 24 -3.57 8.84 -39.07
N GLY A 25 -2.28 9.16 -39.21
CA GLY A 25 -1.78 10.15 -40.18
C GLY A 25 -2.15 9.78 -41.62
N THR A 26 -1.97 8.51 -41.99
CA THR A 26 -2.34 8.00 -43.32
C THR A 26 -3.85 8.12 -43.57
N MET A 27 -4.70 7.74 -42.61
CA MET A 27 -6.15 7.86 -42.75
C MET A 27 -6.60 9.32 -42.86
N VAL A 28 -6.06 10.20 -42.02
CA VAL A 28 -6.37 11.63 -42.07
C VAL A 28 -6.00 12.21 -43.43
N ALA A 29 -4.78 11.97 -43.91
CA ALA A 29 -4.31 12.44 -45.21
C ALA A 29 -5.10 11.85 -46.39
N HIS A 30 -5.65 10.63 -46.23
CA HIS A 30 -6.47 9.98 -47.25
C HIS A 30 -7.88 10.59 -47.36
N PHE A 31 -8.51 10.92 -46.23
CA PHE A 31 -9.91 11.35 -46.18
C PHE A 31 -10.12 12.86 -46.13
N VAL A 32 -9.07 13.64 -45.82
CA VAL A 32 -9.15 15.09 -45.78
C VAL A 32 -9.59 15.65 -47.14
N PRO A 33 -10.44 16.70 -47.18
CA PRO A 33 -10.83 17.31 -48.45
C PRO A 33 -9.63 17.86 -49.23
N VAL A 34 -9.79 18.00 -50.54
CA VAL A 34 -8.77 18.60 -51.42
C VAL A 34 -8.40 20.02 -50.97
N ASP A 35 -7.24 20.51 -51.45
CA ASP A 35 -6.70 21.83 -51.12
C ASP A 35 -6.42 22.01 -49.63
N TRP A 36 -5.51 21.20 -49.09
CA TRP A 36 -5.09 21.27 -47.68
C TRP A 36 -3.57 21.32 -47.55
N ALA A 37 -3.10 21.97 -46.49
CA ALA A 37 -1.67 22.13 -46.18
C ALA A 37 -1.28 21.45 -44.86
N VAL A 38 -2.16 21.49 -43.85
CA VAL A 38 -1.97 20.78 -42.57
C VAL A 38 -3.34 20.51 -41.97
N VAL A 39 -3.44 19.43 -41.21
CA VAL A 39 -4.59 19.13 -40.36
C VAL A 39 -4.17 19.20 -38.91
N THR A 40 -4.83 20.02 -38.11
CA THR A 40 -4.63 20.05 -36.65
C THR A 40 -5.78 19.29 -35.99
N LEU A 41 -5.44 18.35 -35.11
CA LEU A 41 -6.39 17.57 -34.34
C LEU A 41 -6.19 17.78 -32.85
N ALA A 42 -7.28 17.88 -32.11
CA ALA A 42 -7.32 17.84 -30.66
C ALA A 42 -8.32 16.78 -30.24
N TYR A 43 -7.84 15.76 -29.53
CA TYR A 43 -8.62 14.64 -29.03
C TYR A 43 -8.60 14.64 -27.51
N ARG A 44 -9.78 14.64 -26.90
CA ARG A 44 -9.95 14.55 -25.44
C ARG A 44 -10.83 13.37 -25.15
N ALA A 45 -10.46 12.58 -24.15
CA ALA A 45 -11.25 11.43 -23.75
C ALA A 45 -11.18 11.15 -22.25
N MET A 46 -12.29 10.65 -21.72
CA MET A 46 -12.48 10.27 -20.33
C MET A 46 -13.61 9.26 -20.27
N GLY A 47 -13.30 8.00 -19.92
CA GLY A 47 -14.29 6.92 -20.01
C GLY A 47 -14.88 6.87 -21.43
N GLU A 48 -16.20 6.85 -21.51
CA GLU A 48 -16.92 6.93 -22.79
C GLU A 48 -17.14 8.37 -23.32
N HIS A 49 -16.80 9.41 -22.56
CA HIS A 49 -16.90 10.81 -23.00
C HIS A 49 -15.70 11.19 -23.87
N THR A 50 -15.93 11.41 -25.16
CA THR A 50 -14.87 11.72 -26.13
C THR A 50 -15.20 12.94 -26.99
N GLU A 51 -14.19 13.78 -27.24
CA GLU A 51 -14.28 14.93 -28.12
C GLU A 51 -13.14 14.90 -29.14
N LEU A 52 -13.47 14.90 -30.43
CA LEU A 52 -12.49 15.04 -31.51
C LEU A 52 -12.76 16.34 -32.29
N SER A 53 -11.84 17.29 -32.17
CA SER A 53 -11.85 18.55 -32.90
C SER A 53 -10.79 18.50 -33.99
N VAL A 54 -11.19 18.70 -35.26
CA VAL A 54 -10.24 18.73 -36.37
C VAL A 54 -10.41 20.01 -37.18
N LEU A 55 -9.30 20.71 -37.40
CA LEU A 55 -9.21 21.91 -38.22
C LEU A 55 -8.29 21.63 -39.40
N VAL A 56 -8.73 21.96 -40.60
CA VAL A 56 -7.94 21.84 -41.82
C VAL A 56 -7.52 23.23 -42.25
N ARG A 57 -6.22 23.43 -42.48
CA ARG A 57 -5.70 24.63 -43.10
C ARG A 57 -5.65 24.42 -44.60
N ARG A 58 -6.35 25.28 -45.35
CA ARG A 58 -6.35 25.25 -46.80
C ARG A 58 -4.98 25.69 -47.36
N ALA A 59 -4.54 25.11 -48.49
CA ALA A 59 -3.25 25.47 -49.08
C ALA A 59 -3.29 26.77 -49.89
N THR A 60 -4.43 27.08 -50.51
CA THR A 60 -4.59 28.27 -51.36
C THR A 60 -4.69 29.60 -50.60
N ASP A 61 -5.45 29.65 -49.51
CA ASP A 61 -5.76 30.90 -48.79
C ASP A 61 -5.37 30.88 -47.30
N TYR A 62 -4.83 29.75 -46.80
CA TYR A 62 -4.46 29.53 -45.41
C TYR A 62 -5.61 29.64 -44.38
N ASN A 63 -6.86 29.71 -44.83
CA ASN A 63 -8.01 29.72 -43.93
C ASN A 63 -8.17 28.36 -43.23
N LEU A 64 -8.65 28.42 -41.98
CA LEU A 64 -9.00 27.25 -41.19
C LEU A 64 -10.49 26.96 -41.31
N TYR A 65 -10.84 25.69 -41.50
CA TYR A 65 -12.21 25.23 -41.44
C TYR A 65 -12.31 23.94 -40.63
N SER A 66 -13.46 23.73 -39.98
CA SER A 66 -13.72 22.48 -39.28
C SER A 66 -14.02 21.36 -40.26
N TRP A 67 -13.49 20.19 -39.97
CA TRP A 67 -13.76 18.98 -40.74
C TRP A 67 -14.03 17.83 -39.78
N THR A 68 -14.96 16.96 -40.16
CA THR A 68 -15.26 15.76 -39.39
C THR A 68 -14.59 14.57 -40.07
N PRO A 69 -13.53 13.99 -39.46
CA PRO A 69 -12.90 12.80 -39.99
C PRO A 69 -13.81 11.57 -39.82
N PRO A 70 -13.53 10.46 -40.53
CA PRO A 70 -14.21 9.19 -40.30
C PRO A 70 -14.08 8.72 -38.84
N ALA A 71 -15.12 8.08 -38.30
CA ALA A 71 -15.16 7.59 -36.92
C ALA A 71 -13.97 6.67 -36.55
N VAL A 72 -13.45 5.93 -37.52
CA VAL A 72 -12.26 5.07 -37.38
C VAL A 72 -11.04 5.82 -36.86
N VAL A 73 -10.91 7.14 -37.10
CA VAL A 73 -9.82 7.95 -36.54
C VAL A 73 -9.94 8.02 -35.01
N ALA A 74 -11.13 8.27 -34.47
CA ALA A 74 -11.38 8.28 -33.03
C ALA A 74 -11.15 6.90 -32.41
N GLU A 75 -11.55 5.82 -33.08
CA GLU A 75 -11.29 4.45 -32.62
C GLU A 75 -9.79 4.14 -32.50
N HIS A 76 -8.96 4.64 -33.43
CA HIS A 76 -7.51 4.45 -33.34
C HIS A 76 -6.87 5.31 -32.23
N LEU A 77 -7.42 6.50 -31.97
CA LEU A 77 -6.99 7.35 -30.85
C LEU A 77 -7.37 6.73 -29.49
N ASP A 78 -8.53 6.09 -29.37
CA ASP A 78 -8.91 5.32 -28.18
C ASP A 78 -8.00 4.10 -27.97
N LYS A 79 -7.69 3.35 -29.05
CA LYS A 79 -6.69 2.27 -29.00
C LYS A 79 -5.32 2.78 -28.56
N LEU A 80 -4.92 3.97 -29.01
CA LEU A 80 -3.66 4.59 -28.62
C LEU A 80 -3.62 4.85 -27.10
N ARG A 81 -4.72 5.29 -26.47
CA ARG A 81 -4.79 5.41 -25.01
C ARG A 81 -4.56 4.08 -24.31
N ALA A 82 -5.13 3.00 -24.83
CA ALA A 82 -4.97 1.67 -24.26
C ALA A 82 -3.53 1.15 -24.38
N VAL A 83 -2.88 1.36 -25.53
CA VAL A 83 -1.46 1.02 -25.74
C VAL A 83 -0.55 1.83 -24.82
N MET A 84 -0.87 3.11 -24.61
CA MET A 84 -0.08 4.02 -23.79
C MET A 84 -0.40 3.94 -22.30
N TYR A 85 -1.38 3.13 -21.88
CA TYR A 85 -1.71 2.95 -20.47
C TYR A 85 -0.49 2.44 -19.69
N ARG A 86 -0.25 3.08 -18.55
CA ARG A 86 0.77 2.66 -17.58
C ARG A 86 0.10 2.28 -16.28
N ARG A 87 0.43 1.09 -15.79
CA ARG A 87 -0.09 0.56 -14.53
C ARG A 87 0.20 1.53 -13.38
N GLY A 88 -0.81 1.83 -12.55
CA GLY A 88 -0.71 2.78 -11.42
C GLY A 88 -0.61 4.25 -11.83
N ARG A 89 -0.31 4.56 -13.10
CA ARG A 89 -0.16 5.92 -13.59
C ARG A 89 -1.35 6.41 -14.43
N GLY A 90 -2.08 5.49 -15.06
CA GLY A 90 -3.18 5.78 -15.97
C GLY A 90 -2.72 5.98 -17.42
N THR A 91 -3.57 6.64 -18.21
CA THR A 91 -3.29 7.07 -19.59
C THR A 91 -3.51 8.58 -19.74
N TRP A 92 -3.14 9.17 -20.87
CA TRP A 92 -3.30 10.59 -21.13
C TRP A 92 -4.77 10.99 -21.37
N PHE A 93 -5.14 12.23 -21.07
CA PHE A 93 -6.52 12.75 -21.24
C PHE A 93 -6.72 13.57 -22.50
N GLU A 94 -5.68 14.29 -22.94
CA GLU A 94 -5.72 15.11 -24.16
C GLU A 94 -4.50 14.81 -25.04
N LEU A 95 -4.75 14.75 -26.35
CA LEU A 95 -3.77 14.70 -27.41
C LEU A 95 -4.01 15.85 -28.37
N THR A 96 -2.97 16.60 -28.71
CA THR A 96 -2.99 17.51 -29.85
C THR A 96 -1.98 17.07 -30.88
N GLY A 97 -2.36 17.08 -32.16
CA GLY A 97 -1.48 16.67 -33.23
C GLY A 97 -1.59 17.53 -34.49
N MET A 98 -0.58 17.43 -35.32
CA MET A 98 -0.53 18.02 -36.65
C MET A 98 -0.19 16.94 -37.67
N VAL A 99 -1.03 16.77 -38.68
CA VAL A 99 -0.80 15.87 -39.82
C VAL A 99 -0.37 16.70 -41.02
N ALA A 100 0.81 16.41 -41.56
CA ALA A 100 1.36 17.03 -42.75
C ALA A 100 0.92 16.31 -44.03
N VAL A 101 1.12 16.96 -45.18
CA VAL A 101 0.73 16.45 -46.51
C VAL A 101 1.33 15.08 -46.84
N ASN A 102 2.52 14.79 -46.29
CA ASN A 102 3.19 13.49 -46.44
C ASN A 102 2.70 12.43 -45.45
N SER A 103 1.56 12.65 -44.77
CA SER A 103 0.96 11.81 -43.73
C SER A 103 1.73 11.68 -42.42
N ASP A 104 2.87 12.36 -42.29
CA ASP A 104 3.57 12.44 -41.01
C ASP A 104 2.69 13.13 -39.98
N ILE A 105 2.63 12.54 -38.79
CA ILE A 105 1.89 13.09 -37.66
C ILE A 105 2.87 13.40 -36.53
N ASP A 106 2.79 14.62 -36.01
CA ASP A 106 3.46 15.03 -34.78
C ASP A 106 2.42 15.26 -33.70
N VAL A 107 2.66 14.78 -32.47
CA VAL A 107 1.68 14.81 -31.38
C VAL A 107 2.31 15.22 -30.05
N ARG A 108 1.47 15.81 -29.20
CA ARG A 108 1.76 16.07 -27.78
C ARG A 108 0.62 15.51 -26.92
N TYR A 109 0.97 15.03 -25.74
CA TYR A 109 0.05 14.42 -24.78
C TYR A 109 0.00 15.22 -23.48
N TRP A 110 -1.17 15.29 -22.87
CA TRP A 110 -1.41 15.87 -21.55
C TRP A 110 -2.01 14.80 -20.65
N TRP A 111 -1.31 14.50 -19.56
CA TRP A 111 -1.60 13.35 -18.70
C TRP A 111 -2.38 13.68 -17.43
N ASP A 112 -2.20 14.90 -16.94
CA ASP A 112 -2.70 15.29 -15.62
C ASP A 112 -3.42 16.63 -15.62
N ASP A 113 -3.32 17.42 -16.68
CA ASP A 113 -4.05 18.68 -16.82
C ASP A 113 -5.52 18.41 -17.10
N ASN A 114 -6.42 19.22 -16.50
CA ASN A 114 -7.85 19.16 -16.81
C ASN A 114 -8.07 19.63 -18.26
N PRO A 115 -8.54 18.77 -19.17
CA PRO A 115 -8.77 19.17 -20.54
C PRO A 115 -9.80 20.30 -20.63
N ASN A 116 -9.64 21.16 -21.64
CA ASN A 116 -10.64 22.20 -21.91
C ASN A 116 -11.83 21.60 -22.66
N TRP A 117 -12.73 20.96 -21.93
CA TRP A 117 -13.93 20.30 -22.44
C TRP A 117 -14.91 21.29 -23.08
N ARG A 118 -15.53 20.91 -24.19
CA ARG A 118 -16.69 21.66 -24.73
C ARG A 118 -17.92 21.41 -23.89
N GLU A 119 -18.11 20.16 -23.49
CA GLU A 119 -19.15 19.72 -22.55
C GLU A 119 -18.48 18.97 -21.40
N GLU A 120 -18.73 19.42 -20.17
CA GLU A 120 -18.10 18.84 -18.99
C GLU A 120 -18.49 17.36 -18.87
N PRO A 121 -17.51 16.43 -18.78
CA PRO A 121 -17.81 15.00 -18.69
C PRO A 121 -18.67 14.70 -17.46
N PRO A 122 -19.65 13.79 -17.52
CA PRO A 122 -20.41 13.38 -16.33
C PRO A 122 -19.52 12.61 -15.34
N VAL A 123 -19.93 12.54 -14.07
CA VAL A 123 -19.18 11.79 -13.04
C VAL A 123 -18.99 10.31 -13.40
N SER A 124 -19.95 9.70 -14.11
CA SER A 124 -19.82 8.31 -14.58
C SER A 124 -18.61 8.11 -15.49
N ALA A 125 -18.30 9.07 -16.36
CA ALA A 125 -17.15 9.01 -17.25
C ALA A 125 -15.82 9.03 -16.47
N LEU A 126 -15.75 9.77 -15.36
CA LEU A 126 -14.56 9.77 -14.48
C LEU A 126 -14.38 8.41 -13.78
N VAL A 127 -15.48 7.77 -13.36
CA VAL A 127 -15.45 6.44 -12.75
C VAL A 127 -15.01 5.40 -13.77
N GLU A 128 -15.64 5.37 -14.94
CA GLU A 128 -15.28 4.48 -16.06
C GLU A 128 -13.81 4.64 -16.45
N GLU A 129 -13.30 5.88 -16.46
CA GLU A 129 -11.89 6.16 -16.74
C GLU A 129 -10.95 5.51 -15.73
N LEU A 130 -11.24 5.60 -14.43
CA LEU A 130 -10.43 4.97 -13.39
C LEU A 130 -10.60 3.44 -13.34
N GLU A 131 -11.75 2.92 -13.76
CA GLU A 131 -11.95 1.47 -13.92
C GLU A 131 -11.15 0.92 -15.11
N ARG A 132 -11.15 1.64 -16.24
CA ARG A 132 -10.49 1.24 -17.49
C ARG A 132 -8.98 1.50 -17.45
N PHE A 133 -8.56 2.62 -16.88
CA PHE A 133 -7.17 3.04 -16.77
C PHE A 133 -6.80 3.38 -15.31
N PRO A 134 -6.71 2.37 -14.43
CA PRO A 134 -6.45 2.59 -13.01
C PRO A 134 -5.20 3.39 -12.71
N ARG A 135 -5.35 4.32 -11.76
CA ARG A 135 -4.31 5.19 -11.20
C ARG A 135 -4.17 4.92 -9.71
N ASP A 136 -2.96 4.95 -9.20
CA ASP A 136 -2.68 4.99 -7.77
C ASP A 136 -3.18 6.32 -7.20
N ALA A 137 -3.57 6.37 -5.93
CA ALA A 137 -4.14 7.56 -5.28
C ALA A 137 -3.34 8.83 -5.54
N VAL A 138 -2.01 8.72 -5.48
CA VAL A 138 -1.08 9.83 -5.66
C VAL A 138 -0.94 10.29 -7.11
N MET A 139 -1.39 9.47 -8.07
CA MET A 139 -1.37 9.72 -9.51
C MET A 139 -2.72 10.18 -10.06
N VAL A 140 -3.78 10.20 -9.23
CA VAL A 140 -5.07 10.80 -9.59
C VAL A 140 -4.93 12.33 -9.52
N PRO A 141 -5.16 13.07 -10.63
CA PRO A 141 -5.04 14.52 -10.61
C PRO A 141 -6.03 15.19 -9.65
N GLU A 142 -5.62 16.32 -9.07
CA GLU A 142 -6.41 17.04 -8.05
C GLU A 142 -7.80 17.43 -8.54
N TRP A 143 -7.91 17.94 -9.77
CA TRP A 143 -9.21 18.30 -10.37
C TRP A 143 -10.16 17.11 -10.52
N MET A 144 -9.64 15.88 -10.67
CA MET A 144 -10.45 14.67 -10.71
C MET A 144 -10.88 14.27 -9.29
N ALA A 145 -9.98 14.41 -8.31
CA ALA A 145 -10.24 14.18 -6.89
C ALA A 145 -11.12 15.24 -6.22
N ASP A 146 -11.28 16.42 -6.81
CA ASP A 146 -12.26 17.41 -6.36
C ASP A 146 -13.67 17.04 -6.82
N ARG A 147 -13.78 16.42 -8.01
CA ARG A 147 -15.04 15.98 -8.61
C ARG A 147 -15.46 14.59 -8.11
N LEU A 148 -14.51 13.71 -7.84
CA LEU A 148 -14.69 12.42 -7.20
C LEU A 148 -14.24 12.49 -5.74
N SER A 149 -15.10 12.18 -4.78
CA SER A 149 -14.66 12.18 -3.38
C SER A 149 -13.55 11.13 -3.14
N ARG A 150 -12.63 11.41 -2.21
CA ARG A 150 -11.56 10.46 -1.81
C ARG A 150 -12.07 9.03 -1.53
N PRO A 151 -13.23 8.81 -0.87
CA PRO A 151 -13.78 7.47 -0.69
C PRO A 151 -14.11 6.74 -2.00
N VAL A 152 -14.57 7.45 -3.04
CA VAL A 152 -14.84 6.86 -4.35
C VAL A 152 -13.54 6.38 -4.98
N ILE A 153 -12.51 7.22 -4.98
CA ILE A 153 -11.19 6.90 -5.55
C ILE A 153 -10.57 5.68 -4.85
N ALA A 154 -10.53 5.70 -3.51
CA ALA A 154 -10.02 4.57 -2.72
C ALA A 154 -10.81 3.27 -2.98
N THR A 155 -12.10 3.37 -3.30
CA THR A 155 -12.92 2.20 -3.59
C THR A 155 -12.57 1.57 -4.94
N LEU A 156 -12.19 2.38 -5.93
CA LEU A 156 -11.85 1.96 -7.30
C LEU A 156 -10.41 1.41 -7.40
N GLU A 157 -9.47 1.94 -6.62
CA GLU A 157 -8.07 1.47 -6.54
C GLU A 157 -7.94 -0.02 -6.18
N ASP A 158 -8.90 -0.52 -5.40
CA ASP A 158 -8.92 -1.88 -4.88
C ASP A 158 -9.07 -2.98 -5.94
N ALA A 159 -9.19 -2.65 -7.22
CA ALA A 159 -9.27 -3.65 -8.30
C ALA A 159 -7.89 -4.20 -8.76
N VAL A 160 -6.77 -3.62 -8.31
CA VAL A 160 -5.49 -3.73 -9.06
C VAL A 160 -4.24 -4.13 -8.24
N TYR A 161 -4.10 -3.81 -6.95
CA TYR A 161 -2.80 -3.92 -6.25
C TYR A 161 -2.64 -5.17 -5.36
N TYR A 162 -1.52 -5.91 -5.50
CA TYR A 162 -1.24 -7.15 -4.77
C TYR A 162 0.13 -7.19 -4.04
N GLY A 163 0.94 -6.12 -4.07
CA GLY A 163 2.33 -6.18 -3.57
C GLY A 163 2.49 -6.04 -2.05
N ASP A 164 1.79 -5.09 -1.43
CA ASP A 164 2.09 -4.65 -0.05
C ASP A 164 0.86 -4.54 0.87
N VAL A 165 -0.32 -4.92 0.38
CA VAL A 165 -1.57 -4.78 1.14
C VAL A 165 -1.58 -5.70 2.37
N GLU A 166 -1.02 -6.91 2.26
CA GLU A 166 -0.92 -7.84 3.41
C GLU A 166 -0.07 -7.24 4.53
N ARG A 167 1.13 -6.74 4.22
CA ARG A 167 2.01 -6.09 5.20
C ARG A 167 1.35 -4.86 5.82
N ARG A 168 0.60 -4.08 5.03
CA ARG A 168 -0.16 -2.94 5.53
C ARG A 168 -1.26 -3.39 6.49
N VAL A 169 -2.05 -4.39 6.10
CA VAL A 169 -3.11 -4.95 6.94
C VAL A 169 -2.53 -5.48 8.26
N GLU A 170 -1.42 -6.21 8.22
CA GLU A 170 -0.73 -6.69 9.42
C GLU A 170 -0.22 -5.55 10.30
N GLY A 171 0.36 -4.50 9.69
CA GLY A 171 0.80 -3.29 10.41
C GLY A 171 -0.36 -2.59 11.12
N GLU A 172 -1.48 -2.38 10.44
CA GLU A 172 -2.67 -1.74 10.99
C GLU A 172 -3.31 -2.60 12.09
N LEU A 173 -3.38 -3.93 11.91
CA LEU A 173 -3.86 -4.85 12.95
C LEU A 173 -2.94 -4.82 14.19
N ALA A 174 -1.63 -4.71 13.99
CA ALA A 174 -0.66 -4.59 15.08
C ALA A 174 -0.81 -3.25 15.83
N GLU A 175 -1.01 -2.14 15.12
CA GLU A 175 -1.31 -0.83 15.72
C GLU A 175 -2.62 -0.85 16.52
N LEU A 176 -3.62 -1.58 16.01
CA LEU A 176 -4.89 -1.78 16.70
C LEU A 176 -4.81 -2.77 17.88
N GLY A 177 -3.66 -3.40 18.12
CA GLY A 177 -3.44 -4.34 19.22
C GLY A 177 -4.09 -5.72 19.05
N VAL A 178 -4.47 -6.07 17.82
CA VAL A 178 -5.05 -7.40 17.50
C VAL A 178 -3.98 -8.47 17.72
N ASP A 179 -4.27 -9.47 18.56
CA ASP A 179 -3.33 -10.56 18.81
C ASP A 179 -3.18 -11.43 17.55
N PRO A 180 -1.96 -11.61 17.02
CA PRO A 180 -1.68 -12.48 15.88
C PRO A 180 -2.16 -13.93 16.05
N ARG A 181 -2.44 -14.41 17.26
CA ARG A 181 -3.03 -15.74 17.49
C ARG A 181 -4.45 -15.88 16.96
N PHE A 182 -5.21 -14.79 16.88
CA PHE A 182 -6.63 -14.84 16.53
C PHE A 182 -6.92 -14.61 15.05
N TYR A 183 -5.90 -14.44 14.21
CA TYR A 183 -6.09 -14.28 12.77
C TYR A 183 -5.00 -14.94 11.92
N ARG A 184 -5.34 -15.32 10.68
CA ARG A 184 -4.38 -15.82 9.67
C ARG A 184 -4.70 -15.24 8.30
N ILE A 185 -3.68 -14.83 7.57
CA ILE A 185 -3.77 -14.45 6.16
C ILE A 185 -3.00 -15.49 5.35
N ARG A 186 -3.64 -16.06 4.32
CA ARG A 186 -3.14 -17.13 3.44
C ARG A 186 -2.81 -18.47 4.11
N ASP A 187 -3.08 -18.59 5.40
CA ASP A 187 -2.88 -19.79 6.21
C ASP A 187 -4.12 -20.06 7.07
N VAL A 188 -4.19 -21.24 7.69
CA VAL A 188 -5.29 -21.67 8.55
C VAL A 188 -4.76 -22.10 9.92
N ALA A 189 -5.32 -21.54 10.99
CA ALA A 189 -5.04 -21.94 12.37
C ALA A 189 -6.33 -22.10 13.17
N ASP A 190 -6.41 -23.16 13.98
CA ASP A 190 -7.58 -23.39 14.82
C ASP A 190 -7.75 -22.27 15.86
N GLY A 191 -8.98 -21.82 16.05
CA GLY A 191 -9.31 -20.67 16.89
C GLY A 191 -9.05 -19.30 16.25
N ALA A 192 -8.61 -19.24 14.98
CA ALA A 192 -8.31 -18.00 14.28
C ALA A 192 -9.32 -17.68 13.17
N TRP A 193 -9.56 -16.38 12.96
CA TRP A 193 -10.21 -15.89 11.74
C TRP A 193 -9.21 -15.97 10.59
N CYS A 194 -9.53 -16.74 9.55
CA CYS A 194 -8.62 -17.05 8.45
C CYS A 194 -9.14 -16.42 7.16
N MET A 195 -8.24 -15.78 6.41
CA MET A 195 -8.49 -15.32 5.04
C MET A 195 -7.55 -16.05 4.09
N VAL A 196 -8.07 -16.94 3.26
CA VAL A 196 -7.26 -17.80 2.38
C VAL A 196 -7.72 -17.73 0.93
N PRO A 197 -6.81 -17.89 -0.06
CA PRO A 197 -7.22 -18.14 -1.42
C PRO A 197 -7.93 -19.50 -1.49
N THR A 198 -9.07 -19.56 -2.17
CA THR A 198 -9.73 -20.84 -2.42
C THR A 198 -9.04 -21.53 -3.60
N GLU A 199 -8.70 -22.81 -3.47
CA GLU A 199 -8.12 -23.58 -4.58
C GLU A 199 -9.05 -23.63 -5.81
N TYR A 200 -8.41 -23.63 -6.97
CA TYR A 200 -8.99 -23.58 -8.30
C TYR A 200 -9.67 -24.91 -8.69
N SER A 201 -10.90 -24.88 -9.20
CA SER A 201 -11.46 -26.00 -9.98
C SER A 201 -11.11 -25.79 -11.46
N ALA A 202 -10.58 -26.82 -12.12
CA ALA A 202 -9.92 -26.76 -13.43
C ALA A 202 -10.85 -26.39 -14.64
N PRO A 203 -10.25 -25.94 -15.78
CA PRO A 203 -10.89 -25.07 -16.78
C PRO A 203 -11.47 -25.79 -18.01
N GLY A 204 -12.37 -25.09 -18.73
CA GLY A 204 -12.89 -25.47 -20.04
C GLY A 204 -12.86 -24.38 -21.13
N VAL A 205 -12.24 -23.21 -20.89
CA VAL A 205 -12.16 -22.13 -21.90
C VAL A 205 -10.77 -21.49 -21.91
N PRO A 206 -10.03 -21.51 -23.04
CA PRO A 206 -8.78 -20.76 -23.19
C PRO A 206 -9.04 -19.26 -23.32
N GLY A 207 -8.34 -18.43 -22.53
CA GLY A 207 -8.35 -16.96 -22.67
C GLY A 207 -8.82 -16.18 -21.43
N SER A 208 -9.40 -16.83 -20.41
CA SER A 208 -9.68 -16.21 -19.12
C SER A 208 -8.73 -16.73 -18.05
N ALA A 209 -7.70 -15.94 -17.71
CA ALA A 209 -7.01 -16.13 -16.44
C ALA A 209 -7.99 -15.71 -15.32
N GLU A 210 -8.87 -16.64 -14.91
CA GLU A 210 -9.79 -16.38 -13.80
C GLU A 210 -8.99 -16.17 -12.51
N ARG A 211 -9.15 -14.98 -11.92
CA ARG A 211 -8.47 -14.58 -10.68
C ARG A 211 -8.87 -15.51 -9.53
N PRO A 212 -7.96 -15.84 -8.59
CA PRO A 212 -8.31 -16.66 -7.43
C PRO A 212 -9.37 -15.97 -6.58
N ARG A 213 -10.42 -16.72 -6.23
CA ARG A 213 -11.39 -16.30 -5.21
C ARG A 213 -10.79 -16.43 -3.82
N TRP A 214 -11.37 -15.71 -2.88
CA TRP A 214 -10.92 -15.63 -1.49
C TRP A 214 -12.03 -16.07 -0.55
N ALA A 215 -11.67 -16.76 0.52
CA ALA A 215 -12.60 -17.13 1.58
C ALA A 215 -12.14 -16.57 2.91
N VAL A 216 -13.10 -16.07 3.70
CA VAL A 216 -12.91 -15.61 5.07
C VAL A 216 -13.80 -16.45 5.99
N PHE A 217 -13.25 -17.02 7.06
CA PHE A 217 -13.99 -17.88 7.99
C PHE A 217 -13.29 -18.01 9.35
N LEU A 218 -14.02 -18.43 10.39
CA LEU A 218 -13.42 -18.95 11.62
C LEU A 218 -13.02 -20.41 11.41
N ALA A 219 -11.76 -20.75 11.64
CA ALA A 219 -11.37 -22.14 11.81
C ALA A 219 -11.58 -22.54 13.28
N PHE A 220 -12.43 -23.53 13.54
CA PHE A 220 -12.66 -24.02 14.90
C PHE A 220 -13.05 -25.50 14.93
N GLY A 221 -12.26 -26.33 15.62
CA GLY A 221 -12.49 -27.76 15.74
C GLY A 221 -12.54 -28.48 14.38
N GLY A 222 -11.70 -28.04 13.43
CA GLY A 222 -11.68 -28.57 12.05
C GLY A 222 -12.87 -28.16 11.18
N LYS A 223 -13.77 -27.29 11.67
CA LYS A 223 -14.87 -26.70 10.89
C LYS A 223 -14.54 -25.28 10.45
N GLN A 224 -15.15 -24.85 9.36
CA GLN A 224 -15.13 -23.45 8.91
C GLN A 224 -16.48 -22.82 9.23
N LEU A 225 -16.52 -21.96 10.26
CA LEU A 225 -17.73 -21.26 10.68
C LEU A 225 -17.78 -19.86 10.06
N ALA A 226 -18.98 -19.33 9.86
CA ALA A 226 -19.20 -17.99 9.30
C ALA A 226 -18.45 -17.73 7.97
N ARG A 227 -18.34 -18.75 7.13
CA ARG A 227 -17.62 -18.67 5.85
C ARG A 227 -18.30 -17.70 4.88
N ALA A 228 -17.52 -16.77 4.35
CA ALA A 228 -17.88 -15.88 3.25
C ALA A 228 -16.86 -16.00 2.12
N GLU A 229 -17.30 -15.83 0.87
CA GLU A 229 -16.46 -15.91 -0.33
C GLU A 229 -16.49 -14.59 -1.11
N PHE A 230 -15.34 -14.23 -1.68
CA PHE A 230 -15.10 -12.96 -2.35
C PHE A 230 -14.37 -13.17 -3.66
N ALA A 231 -14.67 -12.32 -4.65
CA ALA A 231 -14.06 -12.40 -5.98
C ALA A 231 -12.63 -11.86 -5.99
N THR A 232 -12.28 -10.97 -5.06
CA THR A 232 -10.98 -10.31 -5.00
C THR A 232 -10.41 -10.33 -3.58
N PHE A 233 -9.09 -10.19 -3.48
CA PHE A 233 -8.39 -10.08 -2.20
C PHE A 233 -8.89 -8.87 -1.40
N GLN A 234 -9.11 -7.74 -2.06
CA GLN A 234 -9.51 -6.50 -1.42
C GLN A 234 -10.92 -6.58 -0.82
N GLN A 235 -11.86 -7.24 -1.52
CA GLN A 235 -13.17 -7.53 -0.96
C GLN A 235 -13.06 -8.40 0.30
N ALA A 236 -12.21 -9.44 0.26
CA ALA A 236 -11.95 -10.29 1.41
C ALA A 236 -11.29 -9.51 2.56
N VAL A 237 -10.30 -8.65 2.28
CA VAL A 237 -9.63 -7.79 3.26
C VAL A 237 -10.63 -6.84 3.92
N ARG A 238 -11.47 -6.15 3.15
CA ARG A 238 -12.51 -5.24 3.71
C ARG A 238 -13.42 -5.98 4.67
N TYR A 239 -13.87 -7.18 4.31
CA TYR A 239 -14.71 -8.01 5.17
C TYR A 239 -13.97 -8.52 6.41
N PHE A 240 -12.77 -9.08 6.21
CA PHE A 240 -11.90 -9.62 7.25
C PHE A 240 -11.52 -8.56 8.27
N PHE A 241 -10.92 -7.46 7.83
CA PHE A 241 -10.51 -6.35 8.67
C PHE A 241 -11.71 -5.69 9.35
N GLY A 242 -12.81 -5.48 8.61
CA GLY A 242 -14.06 -4.97 9.18
C GLY A 242 -14.59 -5.83 10.32
N HIS A 243 -14.55 -7.16 10.17
CA HIS A 243 -14.95 -8.09 11.23
C HIS A 243 -14.04 -7.95 12.47
N LEU A 244 -12.72 -7.96 12.28
CA LEU A 244 -11.76 -7.84 13.38
C LEU A 244 -11.93 -6.53 14.15
N VAL A 245 -12.10 -5.41 13.44
CA VAL A 245 -12.28 -4.07 14.04
C VAL A 245 -13.63 -3.93 14.75
N LEU A 246 -14.71 -4.44 14.16
CA LEU A 246 -16.03 -4.40 14.81
C LEU A 246 -16.09 -5.23 16.10
N HIS A 247 -15.22 -6.24 16.22
CA HIS A 247 -15.12 -7.13 17.38
C HIS A 247 -13.78 -6.98 18.11
N LEU A 248 -13.14 -5.80 18.02
CA LEU A 248 -11.75 -5.60 18.41
C LEU A 248 -11.45 -6.05 19.85
N THR A 249 -12.39 -5.88 20.78
CA THR A 249 -12.25 -6.33 22.17
C THR A 249 -12.09 -7.85 22.32
N ALA A 250 -12.68 -8.65 21.43
CA ALA A 250 -12.52 -10.11 21.43
C ALA A 250 -11.20 -10.57 20.78
N PHE A 251 -10.60 -9.69 19.97
CA PHE A 251 -9.39 -9.96 19.20
C PHE A 251 -8.13 -9.33 19.79
N ARG A 252 -8.27 -8.46 20.79
CA ARG A 252 -7.16 -7.95 21.61
C ARG A 252 -6.87 -8.93 22.75
N ASP A 253 -5.59 -9.19 23.05
CA ASP A 253 -5.17 -9.83 24.31
C ASP A 253 -5.22 -8.81 25.47
N GLU A 254 -6.30 -8.01 25.53
CA GLU A 254 -6.55 -7.06 26.61
C GLU A 254 -7.56 -7.70 27.58
N ARG A 255 -7.06 -8.55 28.48
CA ARG A 255 -7.68 -8.57 29.82
C ARG A 255 -7.62 -7.14 30.37
N ALA A 256 -8.63 -6.73 31.14
CA ALA A 256 -8.66 -5.41 31.75
C ALA A 256 -7.32 -5.14 32.48
N PRO A 257 -6.78 -3.91 32.46
CA PRO A 257 -5.52 -3.56 33.14
C PRO A 257 -5.44 -3.98 34.62
N ASP A 258 -6.60 -4.18 35.24
CA ASP A 258 -6.76 -4.53 36.66
C ASP A 258 -7.00 -6.04 36.92
N GLU A 259 -7.14 -6.88 35.88
CA GLU A 259 -7.08 -8.33 36.06
C GLU A 259 -5.60 -8.72 36.18
N ASN A 260 -5.11 -8.82 37.42
CA ASN A 260 -3.78 -9.31 37.78
C ASN A 260 -3.50 -10.70 37.16
N ARG A 261 -3.09 -10.73 35.88
CA ARG A 261 -2.55 -11.93 35.23
C ARG A 261 -1.30 -12.34 36.02
N PRO A 262 -1.26 -13.54 36.60
CA PRO A 262 -0.04 -14.07 37.21
C PRO A 262 1.13 -13.93 36.25
N THR A 263 2.31 -13.59 36.76
CA THR A 263 3.51 -13.36 35.94
C THR A 263 3.77 -14.52 34.99
N GLU A 264 3.55 -15.76 35.44
CA GLU A 264 3.77 -16.99 34.70
C GLU A 264 2.82 -17.17 33.50
N GLU A 265 1.65 -16.54 33.55
CA GLU A 265 0.67 -16.66 32.48
C GLU A 265 0.98 -15.74 31.29
N TRP A 266 1.88 -14.76 31.41
CA TRP A 266 2.19 -13.82 30.32
C TRP A 266 2.80 -14.55 29.11
N PRO A 267 2.44 -14.15 27.87
CA PRO A 267 2.80 -14.90 26.65
C PRO A 267 4.27 -14.75 26.28
N ILE A 268 4.95 -13.74 26.83
CA ILE A 268 6.38 -13.49 26.67
C ILE A 268 6.98 -13.46 28.08
N GLN A 269 8.03 -14.24 28.29
CA GLN A 269 8.74 -14.33 29.56
C GLN A 269 10.19 -13.85 29.38
N PRO A 270 10.81 -13.31 30.44
CA PRO A 270 12.24 -13.05 30.46
C PRO A 270 13.04 -14.33 30.22
N VAL A 271 14.14 -14.24 29.45
CA VAL A 271 15.05 -15.36 29.17
C VAL A 271 16.50 -14.98 29.48
N GLY A 272 17.42 -15.95 29.38
CA GLY A 272 18.85 -15.67 29.57
C GLY A 272 19.25 -15.28 31.00
N GLY A 273 18.38 -15.53 31.98
CA GLY A 273 18.60 -15.11 33.37
C GLY A 273 18.13 -13.68 33.67
N ASP A 274 17.45 -13.03 32.72
CA ASP A 274 16.83 -11.73 32.94
C ASP A 274 15.77 -11.78 34.05
N ARG A 275 15.57 -10.62 34.68
CA ARG A 275 14.69 -10.46 35.84
C ARG A 275 13.24 -10.75 35.47
N GLY A 276 12.54 -11.42 36.39
CA GLY A 276 11.14 -11.82 36.24
C GLY A 276 10.18 -10.63 36.09
N LEU A 277 9.00 -10.88 35.53
CA LEU A 277 8.00 -9.83 35.28
C LEU A 277 7.38 -9.22 36.55
N ASP A 278 7.66 -9.80 37.71
CA ASP A 278 7.36 -9.24 39.03
C ASP A 278 8.09 -7.91 39.30
N ASN A 279 9.20 -7.66 38.60
CA ASN A 279 9.96 -6.40 38.69
C ASN A 279 9.33 -5.25 37.89
N TYR A 280 8.20 -5.49 37.21
CA TYR A 280 7.52 -4.50 36.38
C TYR A 280 6.04 -4.35 36.74
N SER A 281 5.60 -3.10 36.88
CA SER A 281 4.21 -2.70 37.10
C SER A 281 3.56 -2.23 35.80
N GLY A 282 2.21 -2.19 35.77
CA GLY A 282 1.47 -1.68 34.60
C GLY A 282 1.75 -2.44 33.31
N LYS A 283 2.02 -3.75 33.40
CA LYS A 283 2.44 -4.59 32.27
C LYS A 283 1.39 -4.57 31.16
N LYS A 284 1.84 -4.44 29.93
CA LYS A 284 1.01 -4.48 28.72
C LYS A 284 1.72 -5.25 27.62
N LEU A 285 0.97 -6.04 26.87
CA LEU A 285 1.47 -6.65 25.65
C LEU A 285 1.40 -5.61 24.53
N ILE A 286 2.52 -5.33 23.88
CA ILE A 286 2.63 -4.31 22.82
C ILE A 286 3.43 -4.83 21.63
N THR A 287 3.38 -4.07 20.55
CA THR A 287 4.30 -4.21 19.40
C THR A 287 5.24 -3.01 19.40
N VAL A 288 6.54 -3.26 19.54
CA VAL A 288 7.58 -2.24 19.40
C VAL A 288 7.80 -1.96 17.92
N THR A 289 7.63 -0.71 17.50
CA THR A 289 7.60 -0.33 16.09
C THR A 289 9.00 -0.01 15.54
N PRO A 290 9.22 -0.18 14.22
CA PRO A 290 10.46 0.23 13.56
C PRO A 290 10.81 1.70 13.86
N GLY A 291 12.09 1.95 14.11
CA GLY A 291 12.62 3.25 14.52
C GLY A 291 12.75 3.45 16.02
N THR A 292 12.09 2.62 16.84
CA THR A 292 12.22 2.71 18.31
C THR A 292 13.64 2.37 18.73
N GLU A 293 14.23 3.20 19.60
CA GLU A 293 15.56 2.99 20.17
C GLU A 293 15.45 2.44 21.60
N ILE A 294 16.19 1.36 21.84
CA ILE A 294 16.21 0.62 23.10
C ILE A 294 17.67 0.33 23.48
N ASP A 295 17.95 0.17 24.77
CA ASP A 295 19.30 -0.07 25.26
C ASP A 295 19.35 -1.13 26.37
N ARG A 296 20.55 -1.61 26.67
CA ARG A 296 20.78 -2.63 27.70
C ARG A 296 22.20 -2.55 28.27
N TYR A 297 22.30 -2.78 29.58
CA TYR A 297 23.51 -3.26 30.24
C TYR A 297 23.40 -4.78 30.36
N GLY A 298 24.30 -5.54 29.73
CA GLY A 298 24.29 -7.01 29.81
C GLY A 298 24.67 -7.74 28.53
N ASP A 299 24.50 -9.07 28.56
CA ASP A 299 24.76 -9.93 27.41
C ASP A 299 23.61 -9.92 26.37
N LEU A 300 23.80 -10.70 25.29
CA LEU A 300 22.86 -10.84 24.17
C LEU A 300 21.91 -12.05 24.31
N PHE A 301 22.01 -12.83 25.38
CA PHE A 301 21.16 -14.01 25.60
C PHE A 301 19.86 -13.67 26.34
N GLY A 302 19.82 -12.52 27.00
CA GLY A 302 18.59 -11.92 27.53
C GLY A 302 17.66 -11.37 26.44
N ASN A 303 16.46 -10.97 26.85
CA ASN A 303 15.45 -10.30 26.02
C ASN A 303 14.86 -9.05 26.67
N THR A 304 15.34 -8.65 27.84
CA THR A 304 14.90 -7.44 28.53
C THR A 304 15.77 -6.25 28.14
N VAL A 305 15.14 -5.18 27.68
CA VAL A 305 15.78 -3.92 27.29
C VAL A 305 15.01 -2.75 27.89
N PHE A 306 15.58 -1.56 27.87
CA PHE A 306 14.92 -0.34 28.34
C PHE A 306 14.77 0.64 27.18
N ALA A 307 13.84 1.59 27.32
CA ALA A 307 13.80 2.74 26.43
C ALA A 307 15.18 3.41 26.41
N ALA A 308 15.69 3.73 25.21
CA ALA A 308 17.03 4.30 25.10
C ALA A 308 17.19 5.55 25.96
N ARG A 309 18.36 5.69 26.60
CA ARG A 309 18.72 6.78 27.53
C ARG A 309 18.02 6.71 28.89
N THR A 310 17.41 5.60 29.26
CA THR A 310 16.96 5.40 30.65
C THR A 310 18.18 5.43 31.58
N GLU A 311 18.29 6.41 32.48
CA GLU A 311 19.45 6.45 33.39
C GLU A 311 19.45 5.23 34.32
N PHE A 312 20.65 4.80 34.74
CA PHE A 312 20.81 3.55 35.50
C PHE A 312 19.89 3.43 36.74
N PRO A 313 19.69 4.46 37.59
CA PRO A 313 18.81 4.36 38.75
C PRO A 313 17.33 4.11 38.41
N TYR A 314 16.88 4.46 37.21
CA TYR A 314 15.49 4.21 36.79
C TYR A 314 15.30 2.76 36.29
N ARG A 315 16.37 1.95 36.25
CA ARG A 315 16.34 0.54 35.85
C ARG A 315 16.21 -0.42 37.03
N SER A 316 16.42 0.05 38.25
CA SER A 316 16.41 -0.75 39.50
C SER A 316 17.27 -2.03 39.42
N GLN A 317 18.34 -1.97 38.64
CA GLN A 317 19.33 -3.03 38.47
C GLN A 317 20.37 -2.97 39.61
N PRO A 318 20.95 -4.10 40.06
CA PRO A 318 22.03 -4.09 41.04
C PRO A 318 23.21 -3.25 40.52
N ALA A 319 23.90 -2.53 41.42
CA ALA A 319 24.97 -1.61 41.02
C ALA A 319 26.08 -2.26 40.17
N GLU A 320 26.34 -3.55 40.40
CA GLU A 320 27.31 -4.36 39.65
C GLU A 320 26.99 -4.46 38.15
N GLU A 321 25.70 -4.37 37.78
CA GLU A 321 25.27 -4.43 36.38
C GLU A 321 25.65 -3.17 35.59
N ALA A 322 26.00 -2.06 36.27
CA ALA A 322 26.45 -0.84 35.61
C ALA A 322 27.79 -1.03 34.86
N ASP A 323 28.58 -2.02 35.28
CA ASP A 323 29.88 -2.35 34.67
C ASP A 323 29.75 -3.34 33.49
N LEU A 324 28.54 -3.87 33.25
CA LEU A 324 28.29 -4.77 32.12
C LEU A 324 28.34 -4.02 30.78
N PRO A 325 28.58 -4.73 29.66
CA PRO A 325 28.57 -4.11 28.33
C PRO A 325 27.26 -3.35 28.07
N TYR A 326 27.40 -2.05 27.79
CA TYR A 326 26.29 -1.18 27.42
C TYR A 326 26.14 -1.12 25.89
N ARG A 327 24.94 -1.37 25.39
CA ARG A 327 24.63 -1.40 23.95
C ARG A 327 23.30 -0.73 23.67
N ILE A 328 23.20 -0.11 22.50
CA ILE A 328 22.00 0.58 22.01
C ILE A 328 21.58 -0.06 20.70
N TYR A 329 20.28 -0.26 20.52
CA TYR A 329 19.71 -0.87 19.33
C TYR A 329 18.59 -0.01 18.77
N ARG A 330 18.40 -0.11 17.45
CA ARG A 330 17.22 0.39 16.76
C ARG A 330 16.41 -0.78 16.24
N VAL A 331 15.11 -0.73 16.47
CA VAL A 331 14.15 -1.67 15.91
C VAL A 331 14.00 -1.39 14.42
N HIS A 332 14.17 -2.41 13.58
CA HIS A 332 14.04 -2.31 12.12
C HIS A 332 12.79 -3.03 11.59
N HIS A 333 12.38 -4.10 12.28
CA HIS A 333 11.13 -4.80 12.04
C HIS A 333 10.33 -4.84 13.33
N SER A 334 9.00 -4.81 13.26
CA SER A 334 8.13 -4.83 14.43
C SER A 334 8.41 -6.06 15.31
N ILE A 335 8.52 -5.87 16.63
CA ILE A 335 8.81 -6.93 17.60
C ILE A 335 7.74 -6.92 18.69
N ARG A 336 7.14 -8.07 19.01
CA ARG A 336 6.22 -8.14 20.15
C ARG A 336 6.99 -8.09 21.47
N ALA A 337 6.46 -7.39 22.46
CA ALA A 337 7.08 -7.25 23.76
C ALA A 337 6.05 -7.10 24.88
N VAL A 338 6.44 -7.46 26.10
CA VAL A 338 5.77 -6.99 27.31
C VAL A 338 6.45 -5.69 27.74
N MET A 339 5.71 -4.59 27.73
CA MET A 339 6.15 -3.30 28.25
C MET A 339 5.67 -3.14 29.69
N GLY A 340 6.51 -2.58 30.55
CA GLY A 340 6.13 -2.27 31.93
C GLY A 340 7.02 -1.20 32.54
N GLN A 341 6.52 -0.60 33.63
CA GLN A 341 7.26 0.37 34.43
C GLN A 341 8.06 -0.35 35.51
N VAL A 342 9.35 -0.08 35.58
CA VAL A 342 10.28 -0.68 36.55
C VAL A 342 9.86 -0.32 37.97
N VAL A 343 9.71 -1.33 38.82
CA VAL A 343 9.39 -1.13 40.24
C VAL A 343 10.66 -0.76 41.02
N ALA A 344 10.54 0.20 41.93
CA ALA A 344 11.63 0.61 42.83
C ALA A 344 12.21 -0.59 43.60
N SER A 345 13.53 -0.73 43.58
CA SER A 345 14.27 -1.83 44.20
C SER A 345 15.75 -1.47 44.32
N HIS A 346 16.53 -2.21 45.13
CA HIS A 346 17.98 -2.04 45.25
C HIS A 346 18.43 -0.60 45.60
N ASP A 347 17.70 0.08 46.49
CA ASP A 347 17.91 1.51 46.84
C ASP A 347 17.86 2.46 45.63
N GLN A 348 17.19 2.04 44.56
CA GLN A 348 17.00 2.82 43.35
C GLN A 348 15.52 3.14 43.11
N PRO A 349 15.21 4.33 42.55
CA PRO A 349 13.83 4.81 42.40
C PRO A 349 12.99 4.00 41.40
N GLY A 350 13.61 3.30 40.43
CA GLY A 350 12.86 2.65 39.35
C GLY A 350 12.13 3.68 38.48
N GLY A 351 11.06 3.29 37.81
CA GLY A 351 10.24 4.20 36.97
C GLY A 351 10.71 4.34 35.52
N GLY A 352 11.74 3.62 35.10
CA GLY A 352 12.10 3.48 33.70
C GLY A 352 11.10 2.57 32.96
N THR A 353 11.04 2.73 31.63
CA THR A 353 10.23 1.85 30.77
C THR A 353 11.08 0.67 30.30
N ALA A 354 10.68 -0.55 30.68
CA ALA A 354 11.32 -1.79 30.24
C ALA A 354 10.45 -2.49 29.18
N TYR A 355 11.12 -3.20 28.27
CA TYR A 355 10.52 -4.08 27.28
C TYR A 355 11.14 -5.47 27.40
N VAL A 356 10.30 -6.49 27.58
CA VAL A 356 10.70 -7.90 27.52
C VAL A 356 10.28 -8.40 26.14
N LEU A 357 11.23 -8.55 25.23
CA LEU A 357 11.01 -8.86 23.82
C LEU A 357 10.65 -10.35 23.63
N GLU A 358 9.90 -10.68 22.58
CA GLU A 358 9.45 -12.06 22.32
C GLU A 358 10.57 -13.07 22.06
N ARG A 359 11.79 -12.59 21.75
CA ARG A 359 12.99 -13.38 21.46
C ARG A 359 14.23 -12.72 22.06
N PRO A 360 15.31 -13.48 22.33
CA PRO A 360 16.56 -12.93 22.85
C PRO A 360 17.28 -12.03 21.82
N LEU A 361 18.10 -11.12 22.32
CA LEU A 361 18.78 -10.09 21.52
C LEU A 361 19.64 -10.68 20.39
N ASN A 362 20.35 -11.78 20.64
CA ASN A 362 21.17 -12.46 19.64
C ASN A 362 20.35 -12.94 18.42
N GLU A 363 19.15 -13.48 18.63
CA GLU A 363 18.26 -13.93 17.55
C GLU A 363 17.68 -12.75 16.77
N LEU A 364 17.27 -11.70 17.48
CA LEU A 364 16.70 -10.50 16.87
C LEU A 364 17.75 -9.72 16.04
N LEU A 365 19.01 -9.71 16.47
CA LEU A 365 20.14 -9.20 15.69
C LEU A 365 20.39 -10.06 14.46
N TYR A 366 20.40 -11.39 14.62
CA TYR A 366 20.63 -12.33 13.51
C TYR A 366 19.54 -12.23 12.42
N SER A 367 18.28 -12.06 12.82
CA SER A 367 17.17 -11.90 11.87
C SER A 367 17.08 -10.49 11.26
N GLY A 368 17.91 -9.53 11.71
CA GLY A 368 17.82 -8.13 11.31
C GLY A 368 16.57 -7.40 11.83
N ALA A 369 15.92 -7.92 12.87
CA ALA A 369 14.82 -7.22 13.55
C ALA A 369 15.34 -6.08 14.43
N LEU A 370 16.54 -6.27 15.01
CA LEU A 370 17.32 -5.24 15.69
C LEU A 370 18.62 -4.96 14.93
N VAL A 371 19.07 -3.71 15.01
CA VAL A 371 20.39 -3.29 14.55
C VAL A 371 21.07 -2.51 15.68
N GLU A 372 22.32 -2.87 16.01
CA GLU A 372 23.12 -2.12 16.99
C GLU A 372 23.54 -0.76 16.42
N ILE A 373 23.40 0.30 17.22
CA ILE A 373 23.76 1.68 16.86
C ILE A 373 24.75 2.25 17.88
N THR A 374 25.56 3.21 17.45
CA THR A 374 26.64 3.79 18.29
C THR A 374 26.15 4.81 19.31
N GLN A 375 25.01 5.46 19.04
CA GLN A 375 24.40 6.45 19.93
C GLN A 375 22.89 6.54 19.67
N ALA A 376 22.12 6.81 20.73
CA ALA A 376 20.70 7.10 20.60
C ALA A 376 20.48 8.46 19.91
N THR A 377 19.59 8.52 18.92
CA THR A 377 19.26 9.71 18.13
C THR A 377 17.86 10.28 18.41
N THR A 378 16.96 9.49 19.01
CA THR A 378 15.63 10.00 19.40
C THR A 378 15.72 10.83 20.69
N ARG A 379 15.11 12.02 20.69
CA ARG A 379 14.89 12.82 21.92
C ARG A 379 13.81 12.15 22.78
N ALA A 380 13.90 12.30 24.10
CA ALA A 380 12.77 11.97 24.97
C ALA A 380 11.57 12.83 24.54
N ALA A 381 10.37 12.26 24.58
CA ALA A 381 9.16 13.06 24.49
C ALA A 381 9.17 13.99 25.70
N ASP A 382 9.38 15.29 25.49
CA ASP A 382 9.04 16.28 26.50
C ASP A 382 7.53 16.19 26.69
N ASP A 383 7.09 16.10 27.95
CA ASP A 383 5.69 16.27 28.32
C ASP A 383 5.23 17.63 27.77
N ASP A 384 4.37 17.61 26.75
CA ASP A 384 3.60 18.78 26.31
C ASP A 384 2.64 19.14 27.45
N THR A 385 3.15 19.91 28.42
CA THR A 385 2.32 20.79 29.24
C THR A 385 2.45 22.20 28.70
N ASP A 386 1.46 22.61 27.91
CA ASP A 386 1.05 24.00 27.72
C ASP A 386 -0.47 24.11 27.93
#